data_AF-A0A392MRW2-F1
#
_entry.id   AF-A0A392MRW2-F1
#
_cell.length_a   1.000
_cell.length_b   1.000
_cell.length_c   1.000
_cell.angle_alpha   90.00
_cell.angle_beta   90.00
_cell.angle_gamma   90.00
#
_symmetry.space_group_name_H-M   'P 1'
#
loop_
_entity.id
_entity.type
_entity.pdbx_description
1 polymer ?
#
loop_
_entity_poly.entity_id
_entity_poly.type
_entity_poly.pdbx_seq_one_letter_code
_entity_poly.pdbx_strand_id
1 'polypeptide(L)'
;MNDGEIANLGFQPANPVSFDIKNLVLNALKENQYSGAESQCPNLHLAHFYEVCCYTDPPNVTESDKRLRLFKFSLTGRAKDWLGTLPPNTINTWQELEVKFLARFFPIHKYLEKRQDITNFEQGNSESLYDAWERFKLCLKKCPKHKLDDHAQMQHFTQGLRAQTRMLLNVSAGGSMRNKDASEAKELIDAMAQNEYRVQTDRGAKKNSGMMELDTQNAILAQNTLMNTQMAAMLKHFASASPPQMSVDCQSGKWTSLSSSNNSHSTEIE
;
A
#
# COMPACT_ATOMS: atom_id res chain seq x y z
N MET A 1 -0.75 -55.77 19.62
CA MET A 1 -0.97 -54.37 20.06
C MET A 1 -1.89 -53.74 19.02
N ASN A 2 -3.05 -53.22 19.45
CA ASN A 2 -4.15 -52.76 18.59
C ASN A 2 -3.79 -51.43 17.91
N ASP A 3 -3.19 -51.47 16.72
CA ASP A 3 -2.98 -50.27 15.90
C ASP A 3 -4.24 -49.83 15.13
N GLY A 4 -5.31 -50.64 15.16
CA GLY A 4 -6.54 -50.44 14.37
C GLY A 4 -7.60 -49.52 15.00
N GLU A 5 -7.60 -49.31 16.32
CA GLU A 5 -8.67 -48.52 17.00
C GLU A 5 -8.43 -47.01 16.99
N ILE A 6 -7.21 -46.57 16.66
CA ILE A 6 -6.82 -45.15 16.71
C ILE A 6 -7.26 -44.39 15.43
N ALA A 7 -7.51 -45.11 14.32
CA ALA A 7 -7.70 -44.52 13.00
C ALA A 7 -9.00 -43.71 12.82
N ASN A 8 -9.97 -43.81 13.74
CA ASN A 8 -11.32 -43.24 13.56
C ASN A 8 -11.71 -42.13 14.56
N LEU A 9 -10.82 -41.72 15.46
CA LEU A 9 -11.14 -40.73 16.50
C LEU A 9 -11.05 -39.27 16.02
N GLY A 10 -10.48 -39.04 14.83
CA GLY A 10 -10.17 -37.72 14.33
C GLY A 10 -9.17 -36.98 15.23
N PHE A 11 -9.02 -35.68 15.01
CA PHE A 11 -8.13 -34.86 15.81
C PHE A 11 -8.58 -34.77 17.28
N GLN A 12 -7.69 -35.16 18.19
CA GLN A 12 -7.87 -35.03 19.64
C GLN A 12 -6.65 -34.34 20.25
N PRO A 13 -6.81 -33.17 20.91
CA PRO A 13 -5.73 -32.55 21.68
C PRO A 13 -5.43 -33.39 22.92
N ALA A 14 -4.22 -33.26 23.48
CA ALA A 14 -3.77 -34.01 24.66
C ALA A 14 -4.66 -33.79 25.90
N ASN A 15 -5.19 -32.58 26.05
CA ASN A 15 -6.11 -32.21 27.13
C ASN A 15 -7.44 -31.73 26.52
N PRO A 16 -8.36 -32.64 26.17
CA PRO A 16 -9.61 -32.25 25.54
C PRO A 16 -10.54 -31.57 26.56
N VAL A 17 -10.87 -30.31 26.30
CA VAL A 17 -11.87 -29.56 27.09
C VAL A 17 -13.26 -29.72 26.50
N SER A 18 -14.30 -29.62 27.35
CA SER A 18 -15.69 -29.56 26.90
C SER A 18 -16.43 -28.32 27.39
N PHE A 19 -16.99 -27.58 26.45
CA PHE A 19 -17.87 -26.44 26.68
C PHE A 19 -18.87 -26.31 25.52
N ASP A 20 -19.99 -25.64 25.80
CA ASP A 20 -21.02 -25.39 24.79
C ASP A 20 -20.56 -24.34 23.78
N ILE A 21 -20.59 -24.70 22.50
CA ILE A 21 -20.16 -23.83 21.41
C ILE A 21 -21.39 -23.09 20.90
N LYS A 22 -21.48 -21.80 21.24
CA LYS A 22 -22.57 -20.92 20.78
C LYS A 22 -22.72 -21.00 19.26
N ASN A 23 -23.96 -21.09 18.77
CA ASN A 23 -24.26 -21.14 17.33
C ASN A 23 -23.64 -19.98 16.53
N LEU A 24 -23.58 -18.78 17.12
CA LEU A 24 -22.93 -17.62 16.51
C LEU A 24 -21.46 -17.92 16.14
N VAL A 25 -20.71 -18.50 17.07
CA VAL A 25 -19.30 -18.88 16.88
C VAL A 25 -19.20 -19.96 15.82
N LEU A 26 -20.03 -21.00 15.92
CA LEU A 26 -20.00 -22.11 14.97
C LEU A 26 -20.32 -21.65 13.54
N ASN A 27 -21.27 -20.74 13.38
CA ASN A 27 -21.64 -20.18 12.09
C ASN A 27 -20.51 -19.30 11.53
N ALA A 28 -19.92 -18.42 12.35
CA ALA A 28 -18.79 -17.59 11.93
C ALA A 28 -17.57 -18.45 11.50
N LEU A 29 -17.26 -19.53 12.23
CA LEU A 29 -16.18 -20.46 11.85
C LEU A 29 -16.48 -21.20 10.53
N LYS A 30 -17.75 -21.49 10.25
CA LYS A 30 -18.19 -22.19 9.02
C LYS A 30 -18.28 -21.26 7.80
N GLU A 31 -18.49 -19.97 8.00
CA GLU A 31 -18.61 -19.00 6.92
C GLU A 31 -17.28 -18.80 6.17
N ASN A 32 -16.15 -18.83 6.89
CA ASN A 32 -14.82 -18.59 6.32
C ASN A 32 -13.86 -19.76 6.55
N GLN A 33 -14.28 -20.95 6.12
CA GLN A 33 -13.47 -22.16 6.30
C GLN A 33 -12.22 -22.17 5.41
N TYR A 34 -11.12 -22.66 5.99
CA TYR A 34 -9.88 -22.89 5.27
C TYR A 34 -9.86 -24.30 4.69
N SER A 35 -9.82 -24.39 3.36
CA SER A 35 -9.77 -25.66 2.63
C SER A 35 -8.34 -26.19 2.44
N GLY A 36 -7.34 -25.31 2.59
CA GLY A 36 -5.97 -25.57 2.15
C GLY A 36 -5.75 -25.32 0.66
N ALA A 37 -6.64 -24.58 -0.02
CA ALA A 37 -6.43 -24.16 -1.41
C ALA A 37 -5.24 -23.21 -1.55
N GLU A 38 -4.61 -23.21 -2.73
CA GLU A 38 -3.41 -22.38 -2.99
C GLU A 38 -3.70 -20.88 -2.98
N SER A 39 -4.90 -20.48 -3.39
CA SER A 39 -5.38 -19.10 -3.35
C SER A 39 -5.63 -18.57 -1.94
N GLN A 40 -5.83 -19.45 -0.95
CA GLN A 40 -6.11 -19.05 0.43
C GLN A 40 -4.83 -18.77 1.21
N CYS A 41 -4.82 -17.67 1.95
CA CYS A 41 -3.70 -17.33 2.84
C CYS A 41 -3.94 -17.90 4.25
N PRO A 42 -3.06 -18.78 4.76
CA PRO A 42 -3.22 -19.34 6.10
C PRO A 42 -3.11 -18.28 7.20
N ASN A 43 -2.29 -17.23 7.03
CA ASN A 43 -2.18 -16.15 8.01
C ASN A 43 -3.47 -15.32 8.11
N LEU A 44 -4.15 -15.06 6.99
CA LEU A 44 -5.45 -14.39 7.02
C LEU A 44 -6.52 -15.25 7.68
N HIS A 45 -6.49 -16.58 7.43
CA HIS A 45 -7.37 -17.51 8.13
C HIS A 45 -7.14 -17.49 9.64
N LEU A 46 -5.89 -17.57 10.10
CA LEU A 46 -5.56 -17.50 11.53
C LEU A 46 -6.01 -16.18 12.17
N ALA A 47 -5.82 -15.06 11.49
CA ALA A 47 -6.28 -13.76 11.98
C ALA A 47 -7.80 -13.74 12.20
N HIS A 48 -8.58 -14.21 11.22
CA HIS A 48 -10.03 -14.32 11.35
C HIS A 48 -10.45 -15.34 12.43
N PHE A 49 -9.75 -16.47 12.51
CA PHE A 49 -10.00 -17.48 13.53
C PHE A 49 -9.82 -16.91 14.95
N TYR A 50 -8.78 -16.11 15.18
CA TYR A 50 -8.56 -15.45 16.47
C TYR A 50 -9.66 -14.48 16.82
N GLU A 51 -10.13 -13.69 15.85
CA GLU A 51 -11.27 -12.78 16.05
C GLU A 51 -12.54 -13.54 16.45
N VAL A 52 -12.87 -14.62 15.77
CA VAL A 52 -14.06 -15.44 16.08
C VAL A 52 -13.93 -16.12 17.44
N CYS A 53 -12.72 -16.50 17.86
CA CYS A 53 -12.48 -17.06 19.20
C CYS A 53 -12.79 -16.06 20.32
N CYS A 54 -12.78 -14.75 20.07
CA CYS A 54 -13.12 -13.73 21.06
C CYS A 54 -14.62 -13.70 21.40
N TYR A 55 -15.50 -14.28 20.58
CA TYR A 55 -16.95 -14.29 20.82
C TYR A 55 -17.40 -15.33 21.87
N THR A 56 -16.46 -16.11 22.41
CA THR A 56 -16.73 -17.10 23.44
C THR A 56 -15.66 -17.06 24.52
N ASP A 57 -16.12 -17.09 25.77
CA ASP A 57 -15.28 -17.10 26.96
C ASP A 57 -15.85 -18.13 27.95
N PRO A 58 -15.59 -19.43 27.71
CA PRO A 58 -16.08 -20.49 28.58
C PRO A 58 -15.35 -20.47 29.93
N PRO A 59 -16.07 -20.59 31.07
CA PRO A 59 -15.46 -20.55 32.38
C PRO A 59 -14.51 -21.75 32.57
N ASN A 60 -13.38 -21.52 33.22
CA ASN A 60 -12.36 -22.53 33.56
C ASN A 60 -11.70 -23.22 32.35
N VAL A 61 -11.70 -22.59 31.17
CA VAL A 61 -11.04 -23.11 29.97
C VAL A 61 -9.98 -22.10 29.51
N THR A 62 -8.76 -22.58 29.23
CA THR A 62 -7.70 -21.69 28.75
C THR A 62 -7.95 -21.27 27.30
N GLU A 63 -7.41 -20.11 26.89
CA GLU A 63 -7.45 -19.67 25.49
C GLU A 63 -6.87 -20.72 24.53
N SER A 64 -5.82 -21.42 24.96
CA SER A 64 -5.19 -22.48 24.19
C SER A 64 -6.17 -23.63 23.92
N ASP A 65 -6.80 -24.16 24.97
CA ASP A 65 -7.71 -25.31 24.85
C ASP A 65 -8.98 -24.94 24.08
N LYS A 66 -9.47 -23.71 24.28
CA LYS A 66 -10.57 -23.13 23.52
C LYS A 66 -10.29 -23.16 22.03
N ARG A 67 -9.12 -22.65 21.62
CA ARG A 67 -8.70 -22.63 20.21
C ARG A 67 -8.52 -24.03 19.64
N LEU A 68 -7.87 -24.94 20.38
CA LEU A 68 -7.71 -26.34 19.97
C LEU A 68 -9.07 -27.03 19.69
N ARG A 69 -10.09 -26.79 20.52
CA ARG A 69 -11.43 -27.34 20.33
C ARG A 69 -12.16 -26.71 19.13
N LEU A 70 -12.02 -25.40 18.91
CA LEU A 70 -12.73 -24.66 17.88
C LEU A 70 -12.14 -24.83 16.47
N PHE A 71 -10.82 -25.01 16.37
CA PHE A 71 -10.11 -24.96 15.09
C PHE A 71 -10.60 -25.97 14.05
N LYS A 72 -11.00 -27.17 14.46
CA LYS A 72 -11.54 -28.18 13.53
C LYS A 72 -12.79 -27.71 12.77
N PHE A 73 -13.55 -26.76 13.32
CA PHE A 73 -14.73 -26.20 12.66
C PHE A 73 -14.39 -25.11 11.65
N SER A 74 -13.21 -24.50 11.76
CA SER A 74 -12.70 -23.50 10.82
C SER A 74 -12.05 -24.13 9.58
N LEU A 75 -11.90 -25.45 9.53
CA LEU A 75 -11.26 -26.16 8.43
C LEU A 75 -12.27 -26.96 7.58
N THR A 76 -11.94 -27.09 6.30
CA THR A 76 -12.62 -27.95 5.33
C THR A 76 -11.61 -28.62 4.39
N GLY A 77 -12.07 -29.54 3.52
CA GLY A 77 -11.26 -30.22 2.51
C GLY A 77 -9.90 -30.74 3.02
N ARG A 78 -8.84 -30.48 2.25
CA ARG A 78 -7.48 -30.98 2.53
C ARG A 78 -6.93 -30.53 3.88
N ALA A 79 -7.32 -29.35 4.38
CA ALA A 79 -6.89 -28.87 5.68
C ALA A 79 -7.54 -29.66 6.82
N LYS A 80 -8.83 -30.00 6.68
CA LYS A 80 -9.54 -30.84 7.65
C LYS A 80 -9.01 -32.27 7.64
N ASP A 81 -8.74 -32.82 6.47
CA ASP A 81 -8.14 -34.16 6.32
C ASP A 81 -6.76 -34.20 6.97
N TRP A 82 -5.91 -33.20 6.72
CA TRP A 82 -4.61 -33.07 7.37
C TRP A 82 -4.70 -33.00 8.89
N LEU A 83 -5.67 -32.25 9.43
CA LEU A 83 -5.85 -32.19 10.88
C LEU A 83 -6.14 -33.57 11.46
N GLY A 84 -6.90 -34.40 10.73
CA GLY A 84 -7.22 -35.78 11.10
C GLY A 84 -6.05 -36.76 10.99
N THR A 85 -4.97 -36.43 10.27
CA THR A 85 -3.77 -37.29 10.19
C THR A 85 -2.77 -37.06 11.32
N LEU A 86 -2.97 -36.02 12.13
CA LEU A 86 -2.12 -35.78 13.29
C LEU A 86 -2.35 -36.87 14.35
N PRO A 87 -1.29 -37.44 14.95
CA PRO A 87 -1.47 -38.46 15.97
C PRO A 87 -2.26 -37.89 17.16
N PRO A 88 -3.28 -38.60 17.66
CA PRO A 88 -4.10 -38.12 18.76
C PRO A 88 -3.26 -37.96 20.03
N ASN A 89 -3.67 -37.04 20.90
CA ASN A 89 -3.04 -36.76 22.18
C ASN A 89 -1.58 -36.24 22.10
N THR A 90 -1.14 -35.75 20.93
CA THR A 90 0.24 -35.23 20.75
C THR A 90 0.34 -33.71 20.77
N ILE A 91 -0.79 -33.00 20.70
CA ILE A 91 -0.82 -31.53 20.69
C ILE A 91 -1.31 -31.06 22.05
N ASN A 92 -0.43 -30.41 22.80
CA ASN A 92 -0.71 -29.90 24.15
C ASN A 92 -1.21 -28.47 24.13
N THR A 93 -0.69 -27.66 23.21
CA THR A 93 -0.97 -26.23 23.16
C THR A 93 -1.41 -25.79 21.77
N TRP A 94 -2.17 -24.70 21.72
CA TRP A 94 -2.53 -24.03 20.47
C TRP A 94 -1.28 -23.65 19.65
N GLN A 95 -0.22 -23.19 20.32
CA GLN A 95 1.04 -22.80 19.67
C GLN A 95 1.68 -23.96 18.91
N GLU A 96 1.67 -25.18 19.47
CA GLU A 96 2.16 -26.38 18.78
C GLU A 96 1.35 -26.69 17.52
N LEU A 97 0.02 -26.58 17.60
CA LEU A 97 -0.84 -26.81 16.43
C LEU A 97 -0.64 -25.75 15.36
N GLU A 98 -0.54 -24.48 15.74
CA GLU A 98 -0.31 -23.35 14.86
C GLU A 98 1.01 -23.49 14.09
N VAL A 99 2.09 -23.89 14.78
CA VAL A 99 3.39 -24.16 14.15
C VAL A 99 3.27 -25.27 13.11
N LYS A 100 2.61 -26.39 13.44
CA LYS A 100 2.41 -27.50 12.49
C LYS A 100 1.53 -27.09 11.30
N PHE A 101 0.48 -26.30 11.55
CA PHE A 101 -0.41 -25.78 10.51
C PHE A 101 0.35 -24.88 9.53
N LEU A 102 1.12 -23.92 10.04
CA LEU A 102 1.93 -23.02 9.22
C LEU A 102 3.04 -23.76 8.48
N ALA A 103 3.70 -24.75 9.12
CA ALA A 103 4.69 -25.58 8.44
C ALA A 103 4.09 -26.35 7.24
N ARG A 104 2.83 -26.78 7.34
CA ARG A 104 2.14 -27.50 6.27
C ARG A 104 1.61 -26.57 5.17
N PHE A 105 0.94 -25.48 5.53
CA PHE A 105 0.17 -24.65 4.60
C PHE A 105 0.85 -23.34 4.20
N PHE A 106 1.89 -22.93 4.94
CA PHE A 106 2.71 -21.76 4.65
C PHE A 106 4.22 -22.11 4.58
N PRO A 107 4.61 -23.06 3.70
CA PRO A 107 6.01 -23.43 3.51
C PRO A 107 6.86 -22.26 3.00
N ILE A 108 8.18 -22.41 3.06
CA ILE A 108 9.16 -21.36 2.75
C ILE A 108 8.91 -20.69 1.39
N HIS A 109 8.58 -21.44 0.34
CA HIS A 109 8.33 -20.85 -0.98
C HIS A 109 7.13 -19.88 -0.98
N LYS A 110 6.03 -20.22 -0.29
CA LYS A 110 4.87 -19.32 -0.14
C LYS A 110 5.21 -18.11 0.72
N TYR A 111 6.00 -18.31 1.77
CA TYR A 111 6.50 -17.20 2.58
C TYR A 111 7.30 -16.21 1.73
N LEU A 112 8.22 -16.70 0.89
CA LEU A 112 9.03 -15.87 0.01
C LEU A 112 8.18 -15.14 -1.03
N GLU A 113 7.22 -15.82 -1.65
CA GLU A 113 6.26 -15.20 -2.57
C GLU A 113 5.49 -14.04 -1.88
N LYS A 114 4.92 -14.28 -0.69
CA LYS A 114 4.20 -13.22 0.05
C LYS A 114 5.09 -12.11 0.58
N ARG A 115 6.37 -12.40 0.81
CA ARG A 115 7.35 -11.36 1.12
C ARG A 115 7.71 -10.53 -0.12
N GLN A 116 7.79 -11.16 -1.30
CA GLN A 116 8.00 -10.47 -2.57
C GLN A 116 6.83 -9.54 -2.93
N ASP A 117 5.59 -9.94 -2.62
CA ASP A 117 4.41 -9.08 -2.77
C ASP A 117 4.53 -7.74 -2.00
N ILE A 118 5.39 -7.70 -0.95
CA ILE A 118 5.69 -6.48 -0.18
C ILE A 118 6.89 -5.74 -0.78
N THR A 119 8.00 -6.43 -1.07
CA THR A 119 9.25 -5.78 -1.51
C THR A 119 9.21 -5.28 -2.94
N ASN A 120 8.46 -5.98 -3.80
CA ASN A 120 8.27 -5.67 -5.22
C ASN A 120 6.88 -5.08 -5.47
N PHE A 121 6.31 -4.43 -4.45
CA PHE A 121 5.00 -3.81 -4.57
C PHE A 121 5.03 -2.80 -5.72
N GLU A 122 4.00 -2.82 -6.56
CA GLU A 122 3.84 -1.89 -7.67
C GLU A 122 2.38 -1.46 -7.75
N GLN A 123 2.16 -0.16 -7.89
CA GLN A 123 0.85 0.42 -8.10
C GLN A 123 0.39 0.19 -9.54
N GLY A 124 -0.82 -0.32 -9.72
CA GLY A 124 -1.40 -0.58 -11.04
C GLY A 124 -1.66 0.70 -11.85
N ASN A 125 -1.68 0.58 -13.18
CA ASN A 125 -1.85 1.72 -14.11
C ASN A 125 -3.12 2.55 -13.90
N SER A 126 -4.20 1.94 -13.42
CA SER A 126 -5.47 2.61 -13.12
C SER A 126 -5.85 2.54 -11.64
N GLU A 127 -4.91 2.12 -10.79
CA GLU A 127 -5.15 1.94 -9.37
C GLU A 127 -4.95 3.27 -8.61
N SER A 128 -5.92 3.63 -7.77
CA SER A 128 -5.83 4.80 -6.91
C SER A 128 -4.72 4.64 -5.85
N LEU A 129 -4.32 5.73 -5.18
CA LEU A 129 -3.42 5.60 -4.01
C LEU A 129 -4.13 4.84 -2.88
N TYR A 130 -5.44 5.06 -2.71
CA TYR A 130 -6.25 4.35 -1.73
C TYR A 130 -6.22 2.83 -1.93
N ASP A 131 -6.57 2.35 -3.13
CA ASP A 131 -6.60 0.92 -3.42
C ASP A 131 -5.22 0.28 -3.29
N ALA A 132 -4.18 0.97 -3.77
CA ALA A 132 -2.79 0.52 -3.65
C ALA A 132 -2.38 0.40 -2.17
N TRP A 133 -2.74 1.39 -1.34
CA TRP A 133 -2.41 1.39 0.08
C TRP A 133 -3.15 0.28 0.85
N GLU A 134 -4.44 0.07 0.58
CA GLU A 134 -5.20 -1.06 1.15
C GLU A 134 -4.59 -2.40 0.75
N ARG A 135 -4.19 -2.55 -0.52
CA ARG A 135 -3.53 -3.76 -1.01
C ARG A 135 -2.18 -3.98 -0.34
N PHE A 136 -1.38 -2.93 -0.13
CA PHE A 136 -0.11 -3.03 0.58
C PHE A 136 -0.29 -3.45 2.05
N LYS A 137 -1.24 -2.84 2.77
CA LYS A 137 -1.60 -3.25 4.14
C LYS A 137 -2.04 -4.71 4.20
N LEU A 138 -2.78 -5.16 3.19
CA LEU A 138 -3.18 -6.57 3.08
C LEU A 138 -1.99 -7.51 2.83
N CYS A 139 -0.98 -7.10 2.04
CA CYS A 139 0.26 -7.86 1.86
C CYS A 139 1.00 -8.05 3.19
N LEU A 140 1.10 -7.00 4.02
CA LEU A 140 1.70 -7.08 5.36
C LEU A 140 0.94 -8.08 6.25
N LYS A 141 -0.40 -8.04 6.25
CA LYS A 141 -1.24 -9.00 6.99
C LYS A 141 -1.08 -10.44 6.51
N LYS A 142 -0.86 -10.66 5.20
CA LYS A 142 -0.62 -11.99 4.62
C LYS A 142 0.75 -12.57 5.02
N CYS A 143 1.71 -11.73 5.40
CA CYS A 143 3.07 -12.16 5.76
C CYS A 143 3.57 -11.49 7.07
N PRO A 144 2.97 -11.76 8.23
CA PRO A 144 3.28 -11.02 9.48
C PRO A 144 4.74 -11.15 9.95
N LYS A 145 5.46 -12.19 9.52
CA LYS A 145 6.89 -12.41 9.82
C LYS A 145 7.80 -11.96 8.67
N HIS A 146 7.45 -10.87 7.98
CA HIS A 146 8.19 -10.36 6.81
C HIS A 146 9.61 -9.83 7.12
N LYS A 147 9.93 -9.57 8.40
CA LYS A 147 11.24 -9.07 8.88
C LYS A 147 11.65 -7.73 8.25
N LEU A 148 10.68 -6.89 7.91
CA LEU A 148 10.90 -5.53 7.42
C LEU A 148 10.50 -4.58 8.55
N ASP A 149 11.35 -3.63 8.89
CA ASP A 149 10.95 -2.55 9.79
C ASP A 149 9.99 -1.58 9.08
N ASP A 150 9.37 -0.70 9.85
CA ASP A 150 8.34 0.21 9.33
C ASP A 150 8.93 1.19 8.30
N HIS A 151 10.19 1.56 8.44
CA HIS A 151 10.87 2.43 7.47
C HIS A 151 11.03 1.73 6.12
N ALA A 152 11.53 0.49 6.11
CA ALA A 152 11.68 -0.33 4.93
C ALA A 152 10.31 -0.60 4.27
N GLN A 153 9.26 -0.85 5.05
CA GLN A 153 7.90 -0.99 4.51
C GLN A 153 7.47 0.27 3.75
N MET A 154 7.66 1.47 4.34
CA MET A 154 7.29 2.73 3.67
C MET A 154 8.18 3.00 2.45
N GLN A 155 9.46 2.65 2.51
CA GLN A 155 10.34 2.76 1.35
C GLN A 155 9.89 1.87 0.19
N HIS A 156 9.58 0.59 0.44
CA HIS A 156 9.09 -0.31 -0.60
C HIS A 156 7.76 0.18 -1.20
N PHE A 157 6.82 0.62 -0.36
CA PHE A 157 5.56 1.16 -0.83
C PHE A 157 5.77 2.41 -1.73
N THR A 158 6.50 3.41 -1.24
CA THR A 158 6.74 4.67 -1.97
C THR A 158 7.54 4.47 -3.26
N GLN A 159 8.44 3.47 -3.31
CA GLN A 159 9.18 3.11 -4.52
C GLN A 159 8.29 2.46 -5.58
N GLY A 160 7.31 1.66 -5.13
CA GLY A 160 6.31 0.99 -5.96
C GLY A 160 5.22 1.89 -6.52
N LEU A 161 5.07 3.11 -6.02
CA LEU A 161 4.07 4.06 -6.52
C LEU A 161 4.40 4.57 -7.92
N ARG A 162 3.37 4.89 -8.71
CA ARG A 162 3.55 5.55 -10.00
C ARG A 162 4.23 6.91 -9.83
N ALA A 163 4.95 7.36 -10.85
CA ALA A 163 5.71 8.62 -10.81
C ALA A 163 4.84 9.82 -10.40
N GLN A 164 3.63 9.92 -10.95
CA GLN A 164 2.68 10.98 -10.63
C GLN A 164 2.20 10.92 -9.17
N THR A 165 1.79 9.75 -8.68
CA THR A 165 1.33 9.55 -7.30
C THR A 165 2.46 9.84 -6.30
N ARG A 166 3.68 9.39 -6.61
CA ARG A 166 4.87 9.65 -5.80
C ARG A 166 5.24 11.12 -5.77
N MET A 167 5.13 11.83 -6.90
CA MET A 167 5.35 13.28 -6.95
C MET A 167 4.35 14.02 -6.07
N LEU A 168 3.06 13.70 -6.16
CA LEU A 168 2.03 14.29 -5.32
C LEU A 168 2.31 14.04 -3.83
N LEU A 169 2.69 12.81 -3.48
CA LEU A 169 3.03 12.44 -2.12
C LEU A 169 4.25 13.22 -1.58
N ASN A 170 5.29 13.40 -2.39
CA ASN A 170 6.45 14.23 -2.01
C ASN A 170 6.08 15.71 -1.82
N VAL A 171 5.22 16.26 -2.69
CA VAL A 171 4.75 17.65 -2.53
C VAL A 171 3.97 17.80 -1.21
N SER A 172 3.06 16.86 -0.92
CA SER A 172 2.30 16.86 0.34
C SER A 172 3.18 16.66 1.58
N ALA A 173 4.30 15.94 1.45
CA ALA A 173 5.27 15.75 2.53
C ALA A 173 6.17 16.96 2.78
N GLY A 174 6.14 17.98 1.90
CA GLY A 174 7.05 19.13 1.95
C GLY A 174 8.49 18.79 1.50
N GLY A 175 8.68 17.72 0.74
CA GLY A 175 10.00 17.23 0.34
C GLY A 175 10.01 15.74 -0.01
N SER A 176 11.18 15.11 -0.02
CA SER A 176 11.24 13.67 -0.28
C SER A 176 10.62 12.88 0.87
N MET A 177 9.70 11.96 0.56
CA MET A 177 9.14 11.00 1.52
C MET A 177 10.21 10.16 2.24
N ARG A 178 11.40 10.03 1.65
CA ARG A 178 12.52 9.29 2.25
C ARG A 178 13.12 9.99 3.48
N ASN A 179 12.89 11.30 3.61
CA ASN A 179 13.40 12.11 4.72
C ASN A 179 12.42 12.15 5.90
N LYS A 180 11.23 11.58 5.74
CA LYS A 180 10.21 11.46 6.78
C LYS A 180 10.44 10.21 7.61
N ASP A 181 10.06 10.26 8.88
CA ASP A 181 10.02 9.05 9.68
C ASP A 181 8.88 8.11 9.20
N ALA A 182 8.92 6.85 9.63
CA ALA A 182 7.95 5.87 9.16
C ALA A 182 6.51 6.16 9.63
N SER A 183 6.35 6.81 10.80
CA SER A 183 5.04 7.14 11.35
C SER A 183 4.40 8.29 10.60
N GLU A 184 5.12 9.39 10.42
CA GLU A 184 4.72 10.55 9.63
C GLU A 184 4.41 10.14 8.19
N ALA A 185 5.25 9.29 7.59
CA ALA A 185 5.02 8.79 6.23
C ALA A 185 3.71 8.01 6.13
N LYS A 186 3.45 7.13 7.10
CA LYS A 186 2.23 6.33 7.15
C LYS A 186 0.99 7.19 7.35
N GLU A 187 1.03 8.13 8.29
CA GLU A 187 -0.06 9.06 8.57
C GLU A 187 -0.40 9.92 7.34
N LEU A 188 0.62 10.40 6.63
CA LEU A 188 0.42 11.17 5.40
C LEU A 188 -0.20 10.33 4.30
N ILE A 189 0.29 9.10 4.10
CA ILE A 189 -0.26 8.16 3.11
C ILE A 189 -1.72 7.85 3.44
N ASP A 190 -2.04 7.52 4.70
CA ASP A 190 -3.41 7.27 5.16
C ASP A 190 -4.30 8.49 4.92
N ALA A 191 -3.85 9.70 5.26
CA ALA A 191 -4.61 10.93 5.05
C ALA A 191 -4.89 11.20 3.56
N MET A 192 -3.89 11.02 2.70
CA MET A 192 -4.04 11.21 1.25
C MET A 192 -4.92 10.15 0.60
N ALA A 193 -4.74 8.88 0.98
CA ALA A 193 -5.60 7.78 0.55
C ALA A 193 -7.06 8.05 0.92
N GLN A 194 -7.32 8.49 2.15
CA GLN A 194 -8.67 8.78 2.61
C GLN A 194 -9.29 9.99 1.91
N ASN A 195 -8.49 11.03 1.63
CA ASN A 195 -8.95 12.19 0.87
C ASN A 195 -9.33 11.80 -0.57
N GLU A 196 -8.51 10.97 -1.22
CA GLU A 196 -8.81 10.48 -2.57
C GLU A 196 -10.10 9.64 -2.59
N TYR A 197 -10.28 8.73 -1.63
CA TYR A 197 -11.51 7.94 -1.48
C TYR A 197 -12.75 8.82 -1.32
N ARG A 198 -12.66 9.88 -0.49
CA ARG A 198 -13.74 10.86 -0.31
C ARG A 198 -14.11 11.55 -1.62
N VAL A 199 -13.13 12.08 -2.35
CA VAL A 199 -13.35 12.78 -3.62
C VAL A 199 -13.98 11.86 -4.68
N GLN A 200 -13.57 10.59 -4.74
CA GLN A 200 -14.17 9.62 -5.65
C GLN A 200 -15.61 9.28 -5.26
N THR A 201 -15.89 9.12 -3.97
CA THR A 201 -17.24 8.79 -3.46
C THR A 201 -18.22 9.95 -3.66
N ASP A 202 -17.78 11.20 -3.43
CA ASP A 202 -18.61 12.41 -3.64
C ASP A 202 -18.91 12.67 -5.13
N ARG A 203 -17.98 12.30 -6.01
CA ARG A 203 -18.19 12.31 -7.48
C ARG A 203 -19.12 11.19 -7.95
N GLY A 204 -19.24 10.09 -7.20
CA GLY A 204 -20.20 9.01 -7.44
C GLY A 204 -21.67 9.42 -7.26
N ALA A 205 -21.94 10.46 -6.47
CA ALA A 205 -23.29 11.03 -6.31
C ALA A 205 -23.70 12.00 -7.43
N LYS A 206 -22.77 12.42 -8.28
CA LYS A 206 -23.04 13.29 -9.44
C LYS A 206 -22.44 12.70 -10.70
N LYS A 207 -23.16 11.76 -11.31
CA LYS A 207 -22.93 11.38 -12.70
C LYS A 207 -23.32 12.55 -13.61
N ASN A 208 -22.43 13.52 -13.78
CA ASN A 208 -22.48 14.45 -14.90
C ASN A 208 -21.41 14.09 -15.92
N SER A 209 -21.90 13.56 -17.03
CA SER A 209 -21.19 13.44 -18.31
C SER A 209 -20.51 14.77 -18.64
N GLY A 210 -19.17 14.81 -18.69
CA GLY A 210 -18.42 16.04 -18.99
C GLY A 210 -16.97 16.10 -18.48
N MET A 211 -16.46 15.08 -17.78
CA MET A 211 -15.12 15.09 -17.19
C MET A 211 -13.99 14.79 -18.20
N MET A 212 -14.01 15.44 -19.35
CA MET A 212 -12.87 15.53 -20.26
C MET A 212 -12.44 16.99 -20.52
N GLU A 213 -13.14 17.98 -19.96
CA GLU A 213 -12.91 19.40 -20.28
C GLU A 213 -12.13 20.18 -19.19
N LEU A 214 -12.10 19.69 -17.95
CA LEU A 214 -11.43 20.36 -16.83
C LEU A 214 -9.89 20.24 -16.87
N ASP A 215 -9.36 19.09 -17.31
CA ASP A 215 -7.91 18.92 -17.46
C ASP A 215 -7.37 19.78 -18.62
N THR A 216 -8.14 19.93 -19.70
CA THR A 216 -7.79 20.84 -20.81
C THR A 216 -7.89 22.31 -20.39
N GLN A 217 -8.91 22.71 -19.63
CA GLN A 217 -9.04 24.11 -19.17
C GLN A 217 -7.94 24.50 -18.18
N ASN A 218 -7.56 23.60 -17.27
CA ASN A 218 -6.45 23.84 -16.35
C ASN A 218 -5.10 23.90 -17.08
N ALA A 219 -4.88 23.03 -18.09
CA ALA A 219 -3.68 23.08 -18.92
C ALA A 219 -3.58 24.38 -19.73
N ILE A 220 -4.70 24.86 -20.30
CA ILE A 220 -4.76 26.13 -21.04
C ILE A 220 -4.54 27.33 -20.11
N LEU A 221 -5.09 27.31 -18.89
CA LEU A 221 -4.85 28.34 -17.88
C LEU A 221 -3.38 28.39 -17.45
N ALA A 222 -2.74 27.22 -17.26
CA ALA A 222 -1.32 27.11 -16.96
C ALA A 222 -0.46 27.63 -18.13
N GLN A 223 -0.84 27.37 -19.38
CA GLN A 223 -0.14 27.88 -20.55
C GLN A 223 -0.27 29.40 -20.68
N ASN A 224 -1.46 29.96 -20.46
CA ASN A 224 -1.68 31.41 -20.51
C ASN A 224 -0.93 32.16 -19.39
N THR A 225 -0.87 31.60 -18.19
CA THR A 225 -0.08 32.18 -17.09
C THR A 225 1.42 32.15 -17.41
N LEU A 226 1.93 31.07 -18.01
CA LEU A 226 3.32 31.00 -18.45
C LEU A 226 3.63 32.05 -19.53
N MET A 227 2.74 32.20 -20.51
CA MET A 227 2.90 33.16 -21.60
C MET A 227 2.85 34.62 -21.10
N ASN A 228 1.96 34.94 -20.16
CA ASN A 228 1.93 36.25 -19.49
C ASN A 228 3.21 36.52 -18.69
N THR A 229 3.74 35.50 -18.01
CA THR A 229 5.00 35.64 -17.25
C THR A 229 6.19 35.87 -18.18
N GLN A 230 6.23 35.19 -19.34
CA GLN A 230 7.26 35.41 -20.36
C GLN A 230 7.16 36.80 -21.01
N MET A 231 5.94 37.28 -21.30
CA MET A 231 5.74 38.65 -21.80
C MET A 231 6.20 39.70 -20.79
N ALA A 232 5.91 39.51 -19.50
CA ALA A 232 6.38 40.40 -18.44
C ALA A 232 7.92 40.42 -18.35
N ALA A 233 8.58 39.27 -18.52
CA ALA A 233 10.04 39.18 -18.55
C ALA A 233 10.63 39.86 -19.79
N MET A 234 9.98 39.74 -20.95
CA MET A 234 10.41 40.38 -22.21
C MET A 234 10.26 41.91 -22.14
N LEU A 235 9.15 42.42 -21.60
CA LEU A 235 8.94 43.85 -21.37
C LEU A 235 9.98 44.45 -20.42
N LYS A 236 10.40 43.67 -19.41
CA LYS A 236 11.47 44.08 -18.48
C LYS A 236 12.84 44.17 -19.15
N HIS A 237 13.10 43.35 -20.17
CA HIS A 237 14.31 43.45 -21.01
C HIS A 237 14.30 44.67 -21.94
N PHE A 238 13.13 45.08 -22.43
CA PHE A 238 13.01 46.32 -23.22
C PHE A 238 13.16 47.58 -22.38
N ALA A 239 12.71 47.55 -21.12
CA ALA A 239 12.85 48.67 -20.19
C ALA A 239 14.28 48.90 -19.69
N SER A 240 15.19 47.92 -19.83
CA SER A 240 16.61 48.05 -19.47
C SER A 240 17.54 48.41 -20.64
N ALA A 241 17.03 48.52 -21.86
CA ALA A 241 17.78 49.08 -22.99
C ALA A 241 17.61 50.61 -23.01
N SER A 242 18.66 51.35 -22.64
CA SER A 242 18.67 52.81 -22.80
C SER A 242 18.49 53.19 -24.27
N PRO A 243 17.68 54.22 -24.60
CA PRO A 243 17.57 54.69 -25.97
C PRO A 243 18.91 55.28 -26.42
N PRO A 244 19.29 55.15 -27.71
CA PRO A 244 20.50 55.79 -28.21
C PRO A 244 20.36 57.31 -28.05
N GLN A 245 21.35 57.92 -27.40
CA GLN A 245 21.47 59.37 -27.28
C GLN A 245 21.68 59.97 -28.68
N MET A 246 20.67 60.65 -29.20
CA MET A 246 20.79 61.49 -30.40
C MET A 246 21.14 62.90 -29.95
N SER A 247 22.40 63.33 -30.16
CA SER A 247 22.79 64.74 -30.07
C SER A 247 22.55 65.42 -31.40
N VAL A 248 21.77 66.50 -31.40
CA VAL A 248 21.56 67.37 -32.57
C VAL A 248 22.66 68.42 -32.56
N ASP A 249 23.60 68.35 -33.51
CA ASP A 249 24.51 69.46 -33.77
C ASP A 249 23.86 70.40 -34.78
N CYS A 250 23.74 71.67 -34.41
CA CYS A 250 22.95 72.67 -35.12
C CYS A 250 23.79 73.31 -36.21
N GLN A 251 24.27 72.52 -37.18
CA GLN A 251 24.85 73.01 -38.44
C GLN A 251 25.01 71.86 -39.45
N SER A 252 24.33 72.00 -40.58
CA SER A 252 24.35 71.14 -41.79
C SER A 252 23.55 69.81 -41.72
N GLY A 253 22.42 69.79 -42.45
CA GLY A 253 21.51 68.65 -42.53
C GLY A 253 22.04 67.50 -43.38
N LYS A 254 22.80 66.58 -42.76
CA LYS A 254 23.05 65.23 -43.29
C LYS A 254 23.03 64.18 -42.16
N TRP A 255 22.31 63.09 -42.39
CA TRP A 255 22.24 61.93 -41.50
C TRP A 255 23.26 60.88 -41.96
N THR A 256 24.14 60.41 -41.06
CA THR A 256 24.94 59.18 -41.26
C THR A 256 24.87 58.32 -40.01
N SER A 257 24.56 57.02 -40.17
CA SER A 257 24.49 56.08 -39.05
C SER A 257 25.89 55.61 -38.63
N LEU A 258 26.17 55.61 -37.33
CA LEU A 258 27.35 54.98 -36.73
C LEU A 258 26.90 53.68 -36.05
N SER A 259 27.26 52.53 -36.60
CA SER A 259 27.07 51.23 -35.94
C SER A 259 28.18 51.00 -34.92
N SER A 260 27.82 50.86 -33.64
CA SER A 260 28.76 50.38 -32.61
C SER A 260 28.52 48.89 -32.38
N SER A 261 29.43 48.08 -32.90
CA SER A 261 29.63 46.69 -32.45
C SER A 261 30.20 46.73 -31.03
N ASN A 262 29.76 45.84 -30.16
CA ASN A 262 30.58 45.40 -29.02
C ASN A 262 30.33 43.92 -28.75
N ASN A 263 31.33 43.14 -29.14
CA ASN A 263 31.54 41.75 -28.74
C ASN A 263 32.59 41.75 -27.63
N SER A 264 32.34 41.05 -26.53
CA SER A 264 33.41 40.60 -25.63
C SER A 264 32.90 39.59 -24.62
N HIS A 265 33.18 38.31 -24.86
CA HIS A 265 33.65 37.40 -23.82
C HIS A 265 34.70 36.46 -24.44
N SER A 266 35.95 36.66 -24.03
CA SER A 266 37.06 35.73 -24.25
C SER A 266 37.02 34.65 -23.17
N THR A 267 37.10 33.39 -23.59
CA THR A 267 37.62 32.28 -22.77
C THR A 267 38.74 31.64 -23.57
N GLU A 268 39.97 31.78 -23.08
CA GLU A 268 41.15 31.06 -23.56
C GLU A 268 41.03 29.57 -23.18
N ILE A 269 41.42 28.71 -24.12
CA ILE A 269 41.75 27.30 -23.89
C ILE A 269 43.20 27.15 -24.33
N GLU A 270 44.10 26.93 -23.37
CA GLU A 270 45.10 25.87 -23.37
C GLU A 270 45.54 25.58 -21.92
#